data_AF-A0A1V5MW49-F1
#
_entry.id   AF-A0A1V5MW49-F1
#
_cell.length_a   1.000
_cell.length_b   1.000
_cell.length_c   1.000
_cell.angle_alpha   90.00
_cell.angle_beta   90.00
_cell.angle_gamma   90.00
#
_symmetry.space_group_name_H-M   'P 1'
#
loop_
_entity.id
_entity.type
_entity.pdbx_description
1 polymer ?
#
loop_
_entity_poly.entity_id
_entity_poly.type
_entity_poly.pdbx_seq_one_letter_code
_entity_poly.pdbx_strand_id
1 'polypeptide(L)'
;MQFGKVALTGEGVGTLVLGVDGVITPTNLFVPTTGNVTPAAAVFGVNGLSGTSYTVSIPSGTVSLTKQGGSETMDVSAFSVKLASKVAGVTTGTIGTDNSFAVGATLTIPTTQAEGKYTGSFPVSISYN
;
A
#
# COMPACT_ATOMS: atom_id res chain seq x y z
N MET A 1 4.40 3.79 0.89
CA MET A 1 4.25 2.33 0.79
C MET A 1 5.32 1.82 -0.14
N GLN A 2 5.95 0.69 0.18
CA GLN A 2 6.90 0.02 -0.70
C GLN A 2 6.67 -1.50 -0.68
N PHE A 3 6.70 -2.12 -1.86
CA PHE A 3 6.59 -3.57 -2.01
C PHE A 3 7.94 -4.29 -2.02
N GLY A 4 9.05 -3.55 -1.91
CA GLY A 4 10.39 -4.12 -1.87
C GLY A 4 10.86 -4.71 -3.19
N LYS A 5 11.81 -5.64 -3.12
CA LYS A 5 12.23 -6.46 -4.26
C LYS A 5 11.32 -7.69 -4.34
N VAL A 6 10.89 -8.02 -5.55
CA VAL A 6 10.03 -9.16 -5.83
C VAL A 6 10.42 -9.75 -7.19
N ALA A 7 10.32 -11.07 -7.33
CA ALA A 7 10.53 -11.76 -8.58
C ALA A 7 9.44 -12.83 -8.77
N LEU A 8 8.98 -13.03 -9.99
CA LEU A 8 8.10 -14.17 -10.31
C LEU A 8 8.86 -15.48 -10.11
N THR A 9 8.19 -16.47 -9.51
CA THR A 9 8.78 -17.81 -9.30
C THR A 9 8.52 -18.78 -10.46
N GLY A 10 7.75 -18.37 -11.46
CA GLY A 10 7.38 -19.20 -12.61
C GLY A 10 6.42 -18.47 -13.54
N GLU A 11 5.75 -19.23 -14.41
CA GLU A 11 4.71 -18.70 -15.30
C GLU A 11 3.45 -18.36 -14.50
N GLY A 12 2.84 -17.21 -14.79
CA GLY A 12 1.61 -16.76 -14.15
C GLY A 12 1.68 -15.34 -13.63
N VAL A 13 0.54 -14.83 -13.18
CA VAL A 13 0.45 -13.55 -12.48
C VAL A 13 0.96 -13.74 -11.06
N GLY A 14 1.81 -12.83 -10.61
CA GLY A 14 2.26 -12.76 -9.22
C GLY A 14 1.48 -11.73 -8.44
N THR A 15 1.16 -12.03 -7.18
CA THR A 15 0.53 -11.05 -6.27
C THR A 15 1.29 -10.94 -4.97
N LEU A 16 1.40 -9.72 -4.45
CA LEU A 16 1.92 -9.45 -3.12
C LEU A 16 0.90 -8.65 -2.34
N VAL A 17 0.20 -9.29 -1.41
CA VAL A 17 -0.62 -8.60 -0.43
C VAL A 17 0.30 -8.00 0.62
N LEU A 18 0.23 -6.67 0.82
CA LEU A 18 0.91 -5.94 1.87
C LEU A 18 -0.13 -5.39 2.84
N GLY A 19 -0.23 -6.01 4.00
CA GLY A 19 -1.14 -5.61 5.07
C GLY A 19 -0.77 -4.27 5.69
N VAL A 20 -1.76 -3.62 6.31
CA VAL A 20 -1.61 -2.38 7.10
C VAL A 20 -0.68 -2.53 8.31
N ASP A 21 -0.41 -3.75 8.75
CA ASP A 21 0.52 -4.12 9.81
C ASP A 21 1.93 -4.46 9.28
N GLY A 22 2.14 -4.37 7.96
CA GLY A 22 3.40 -4.71 7.30
C GLY A 22 3.58 -6.21 7.01
N VAL A 23 2.60 -7.06 7.34
CA VAL A 23 2.64 -8.48 6.98
C VAL A 23 2.48 -8.62 5.48
N ILE A 24 3.32 -9.46 4.86
CA ILE A 24 3.25 -9.75 3.43
C ILE A 24 2.74 -11.16 3.16
N THR A 25 1.95 -11.33 2.10
CA THR A 25 1.49 -12.63 1.60
C THR A 25 1.74 -12.71 0.09
N PRO A 26 2.88 -13.27 -0.35
CA PRO A 26 3.17 -13.47 -1.76
C PRO A 26 2.43 -14.69 -2.33
N THR A 27 1.99 -14.60 -3.58
CA THR A 27 1.53 -15.72 -4.42
C THR A 27 2.28 -15.66 -5.74
N ASN A 28 2.90 -16.77 -6.15
CA ASN A 28 3.78 -16.85 -7.33
C ASN A 28 4.92 -15.81 -7.35
N LEU A 29 5.33 -15.35 -6.17
CA LEU A 29 6.42 -14.39 -6.00
C LEU A 29 7.44 -14.89 -4.99
N PHE A 30 8.71 -14.67 -5.32
CA PHE A 30 9.82 -14.72 -4.40
C PHE A 30 10.07 -13.30 -3.88
N VAL A 31 10.06 -13.15 -2.56
CA VAL A 31 10.39 -11.90 -1.86
C VAL A 31 11.69 -12.14 -1.10
N PRO A 32 12.82 -11.55 -1.52
CA PRO A 32 14.08 -11.70 -0.79
C PRO A 32 13.96 -11.15 0.63
N THR A 33 14.43 -11.92 1.60
CA THR A 33 14.49 -11.50 3.02
C THR A 33 15.78 -10.74 3.36
N THR A 34 16.71 -10.63 2.40
CA THR A 34 17.99 -9.92 2.53
C THR A 34 18.07 -8.79 1.49
N GLY A 35 18.58 -7.63 1.91
CA GLY A 35 18.71 -6.42 1.08
C GLY A 35 18.01 -5.18 1.66
N ASN A 36 18.34 -4.01 1.13
CA ASN A 36 18.00 -2.71 1.75
C ASN A 36 16.53 -2.23 1.60
N VAL A 37 15.61 -3.02 1.03
CA VAL A 37 14.23 -2.56 0.78
C VAL A 37 13.21 -3.61 1.21
N THR A 38 12.91 -3.64 2.50
CA THR A 38 11.89 -4.50 3.11
C THR A 38 10.49 -3.95 2.81
N PRO A 39 9.51 -4.75 2.36
CA PRO A 39 8.14 -4.27 2.16
C PRO A 39 7.58 -3.55 3.39
N ALA A 40 6.89 -2.43 3.18
CA ALA A 40 6.33 -1.61 4.26
C ALA A 40 5.09 -0.84 3.80
N ALA A 41 4.03 -0.91 4.62
CA ALA A 41 2.81 -0.12 4.45
C ALA A 41 3.14 1.39 4.47
N ALA A 42 2.30 2.22 3.84
CA ALA A 42 2.41 3.67 4.04
C ALA A 42 1.87 4.03 5.42
N VAL A 43 2.52 4.94 6.14
CA VAL A 43 2.01 5.50 7.40
C VAL A 43 1.90 7.01 7.24
N PHE A 44 0.74 7.55 7.60
CA PHE A 44 0.45 8.98 7.54
C PHE A 44 0.07 9.48 8.93
N GLY A 45 0.55 10.67 9.28
CA GLY A 45 0.12 11.39 10.47
C GLY A 45 -1.11 12.25 10.18
N VAL A 46 -2.00 12.35 11.16
CA VAL A 46 -3.16 13.25 11.15
C VAL A 46 -2.98 14.25 12.28
N ASN A 47 -3.03 15.53 11.94
CA ASN A 47 -2.85 16.63 12.89
C ASN A 47 -4.03 17.59 12.78
N GLY A 48 -4.43 18.20 13.90
CA GLY A 48 -5.50 19.19 13.95
C GLY A 48 -5.93 19.45 15.39
N LEU A 49 -7.12 20.02 15.57
CA LEU A 49 -7.67 20.27 16.90
C LEU A 49 -8.13 18.96 17.55
N SER A 50 -7.59 18.65 18.73
CA SER A 50 -7.96 17.46 19.51
C SER A 50 -9.47 17.38 19.73
N GLY A 51 -10.04 16.19 19.63
CA GLY A 51 -11.49 15.94 19.72
C GLY A 51 -12.25 16.11 18.42
N THR A 52 -11.65 16.67 17.36
CA THR A 52 -12.30 16.78 16.04
C THR A 52 -12.40 15.40 15.39
N SER A 53 -13.57 15.08 14.84
CA SER A 53 -13.76 13.85 14.06
C SER A 53 -13.29 14.05 12.64
N TYR A 54 -12.75 13.00 12.03
CA TYR A 54 -12.32 13.03 10.65
C TYR A 54 -12.56 11.70 9.95
N THR A 55 -12.59 11.72 8.62
CA THR A 55 -12.68 10.54 7.78
C THR A 55 -11.48 10.46 6.84
N VAL A 56 -10.86 9.28 6.75
CA VAL A 56 -9.82 8.96 5.76
C VAL A 56 -10.47 8.41 4.49
N SER A 57 -10.09 8.95 3.34
CA SER A 57 -10.38 8.34 2.05
C SER A 57 -9.10 7.82 1.40
N ILE A 58 -9.13 6.58 0.95
CA ILE A 58 -8.10 5.90 0.17
C ILE A 58 -8.69 5.47 -1.18
N PRO A 59 -7.88 5.07 -2.17
CA PRO A 59 -8.40 4.64 -3.46
C PRO A 59 -9.27 3.39 -3.31
N SER A 60 -10.39 3.34 -4.04
CA SER A 60 -11.22 2.14 -4.19
C SER A 60 -10.90 1.33 -5.45
N GLY A 61 -10.18 1.94 -6.40
CA GLY A 61 -9.82 1.34 -7.68
C GLY A 61 -8.34 0.92 -7.76
N THR A 62 -7.92 0.62 -8.99
CA THR A 62 -6.55 0.26 -9.31
C THR A 62 -5.70 1.50 -9.58
N VAL A 63 -4.47 1.49 -9.08
CA VAL A 63 -3.42 2.48 -9.36
C VAL A 63 -2.27 1.76 -10.07
N SER A 64 -1.89 2.24 -11.25
CA SER A 64 -0.76 1.66 -11.98
C SER A 64 0.58 2.25 -11.50
N LEU A 65 1.57 1.37 -11.35
CA LEU A 65 2.98 1.72 -11.25
C LEU A 65 3.58 1.64 -12.65
N THR A 66 4.43 2.59 -13.01
CA THR A 66 5.14 2.60 -14.29
C THR A 66 6.61 2.34 -14.09
N LYS A 67 7.21 1.57 -15.01
CA LYS A 67 8.65 1.33 -15.05
C LYS A 67 9.40 2.65 -15.22
N GLN A 68 10.41 2.90 -14.41
CA GLN A 68 11.31 4.03 -14.63
C GLN A 68 12.06 3.84 -15.96
N GLY A 69 11.89 4.78 -16.89
CA GLY A 69 12.52 4.72 -18.21
C GLY A 69 11.84 3.76 -19.20
N GLY A 70 10.62 3.30 -18.92
CA GLY A 70 9.83 2.44 -19.80
C GLY A 70 8.33 2.77 -19.77
N SER A 71 7.52 1.91 -20.39
CA SER A 71 6.05 2.05 -20.46
C SER A 71 5.30 0.88 -19.82
N GLU A 72 6.02 -0.17 -19.42
CA GLU A 72 5.48 -1.33 -18.73
C GLU A 72 4.88 -0.92 -17.39
N THR A 73 3.81 -1.59 -17.00
CA THR A 73 3.07 -1.28 -15.77
C THR A 73 2.93 -2.47 -14.85
N MET A 74 2.72 -2.19 -13.56
CA MET A 74 2.16 -3.12 -12.59
C MET A 74 0.93 -2.46 -11.96
N ASP A 75 0.05 -3.23 -11.37
CA ASP A 75 -1.17 -2.69 -10.76
C ASP A 75 -1.18 -2.84 -9.25
N VAL A 76 -1.62 -1.80 -8.56
CA VAL A 76 -1.85 -1.80 -7.12
C VAL A 76 -3.33 -1.58 -6.87
N SER A 77 -3.96 -2.50 -6.14
CA SER A 77 -5.40 -2.48 -5.86
C SER A 77 -5.69 -3.01 -4.45
N ALA A 78 -6.97 -3.19 -4.11
CA ALA A 78 -7.39 -3.71 -2.81
C ALA A 78 -6.74 -2.95 -1.63
N PHE A 79 -6.80 -1.62 -1.69
CA PHE A 79 -6.27 -0.77 -0.64
C PHE A 79 -7.04 -1.00 0.67
N SER A 80 -6.31 -1.01 1.78
CA SER A 80 -6.85 -1.15 3.12
C SER A 80 -6.25 -0.10 4.04
N VAL A 81 -6.98 0.29 5.08
CA VAL A 81 -6.54 1.28 6.06
C VAL A 81 -6.74 0.77 7.48
N LYS A 82 -5.88 1.23 8.39
CA LYS A 82 -6.05 1.04 9.82
C LYS A 82 -5.59 2.27 10.57
N LEU A 83 -6.50 2.88 11.31
CA LEU A 83 -6.20 3.94 12.27
C LEU A 83 -5.51 3.35 13.49
N ALA A 84 -4.62 4.13 14.13
CA ALA A 84 -3.76 3.68 15.21
C ALA A 84 -4.49 2.93 16.34
N SER A 85 -5.68 3.40 16.75
CA SER A 85 -6.45 2.80 17.85
C SER A 85 -7.60 1.90 17.40
N LYS A 86 -7.77 1.68 16.09
CA LYS A 86 -8.94 0.98 15.52
C LYS A 86 -8.56 -0.35 14.87
N VAL A 87 -9.58 -1.18 14.66
CA VAL A 87 -9.48 -2.36 13.80
C VAL A 87 -9.34 -1.92 12.34
N ALA A 88 -8.75 -2.79 11.51
CA ALA A 88 -8.59 -2.53 10.09
C ALA A 88 -9.95 -2.31 9.39
N GLY A 89 -9.98 -1.42 8.41
CA GLY A 89 -11.17 -1.06 7.63
C GLY A 89 -11.99 0.09 8.23
N VAL A 90 -11.79 0.46 9.50
CA VAL A 90 -12.40 1.68 10.06
C VAL A 90 -11.72 2.90 9.45
N THR A 91 -12.50 3.85 8.92
CA THR A 91 -11.99 5.05 8.24
C THR A 91 -12.25 6.34 9.01
N THR A 92 -13.11 6.31 10.02
CA THR A 92 -13.44 7.46 10.86
C THR A 92 -12.63 7.44 12.15
N GLY A 93 -11.98 8.55 12.48
CA GLY A 93 -11.16 8.70 13.67
C GLY A 93 -11.43 10.00 14.41
N THR A 94 -10.79 10.14 15.57
CA THR A 94 -10.81 11.37 16.36
C THR A 94 -9.38 11.85 16.61
N ILE A 95 -9.11 13.12 16.30
CA ILE A 95 -7.80 13.73 16.56
C ILE A 95 -7.51 13.69 18.07
N GLY A 96 -6.28 13.38 18.43
CA GLY A 96 -5.84 13.11 19.80
C GLY A 96 -5.82 11.62 20.14
N THR A 97 -6.70 10.82 19.52
CA THR A 97 -6.77 9.35 19.72
C THR A 97 -6.22 8.59 18.51
N ASP A 98 -6.62 9.00 17.31
CA ASP A 98 -6.24 8.38 16.04
C ASP A 98 -5.33 9.33 15.24
N ASN A 99 -4.14 9.63 15.75
CA ASN A 99 -3.22 10.60 15.13
C ASN A 99 -2.41 10.03 13.96
N SER A 100 -2.63 8.77 13.60
CA SER A 100 -2.01 8.16 12.44
C SER A 100 -2.86 7.03 11.88
N PHE A 101 -2.62 6.73 10.61
CA PHE A 101 -3.18 5.56 9.97
C PHE A 101 -2.15 4.94 9.01
N ALA A 102 -2.24 3.63 8.86
CA ALA A 102 -1.48 2.87 7.89
C ALA A 102 -2.35 2.53 6.68
N VAL A 103 -1.75 2.50 5.49
CA VAL A 103 -2.38 2.06 4.23
C VAL A 103 -1.58 0.90 3.65
N GLY A 104 -2.25 -0.24 3.49
CA GLY A 104 -1.79 -1.43 2.78
C GLY A 104 -2.50 -1.58 1.44
N ALA A 105 -2.03 -2.50 0.59
CA ALA A 105 -2.62 -2.79 -0.71
C ALA A 105 -2.10 -4.13 -1.27
N THR A 106 -2.61 -4.53 -2.43
CA THR A 106 -2.11 -5.68 -3.20
C THR A 106 -1.42 -5.21 -4.47
N LEU A 107 -0.15 -5.60 -4.63
CA LEU A 107 0.57 -5.47 -5.91
C LEU A 107 0.27 -6.68 -6.79
N THR A 108 -0.03 -6.43 -8.06
CA THR A 108 -0.22 -7.44 -9.11
C THR A 108 0.84 -7.24 -10.19
N ILE A 109 1.58 -8.31 -10.48
CA ILE A 109 2.68 -8.34 -11.44
C ILE A 109 2.27 -9.25 -12.60
N PRO A 110 2.15 -8.74 -13.83
CA PRO A 110 1.78 -9.57 -14.98
C PRO A 110 2.91 -10.53 -15.36
N THR A 111 2.58 -11.53 -16.16
CA THR A 111 3.45 -12.68 -16.50
C THR A 111 4.74 -12.30 -17.23
N THR A 112 4.75 -11.21 -17.99
CA THR A 112 5.88 -10.76 -18.83
C THR A 112 6.52 -9.49 -18.30
N GLN A 113 6.58 -9.35 -16.98
CA GLN A 113 7.09 -8.11 -16.39
C GLN A 113 8.59 -7.95 -16.64
N ALA A 114 8.95 -6.85 -17.29
CA ALA A 114 10.35 -6.48 -17.44
C ALA A 114 10.98 -6.14 -16.08
N GLU A 115 12.23 -6.53 -15.87
CA GLU A 115 12.94 -6.14 -14.66
C GLU A 115 13.12 -4.61 -14.59
N GLY A 116 13.01 -4.06 -13.38
CA GLY A 116 13.22 -2.64 -13.17
C GLY A 116 12.53 -2.09 -11.93
N LYS A 117 12.70 -0.78 -11.73
CA LYS A 117 12.03 -0.03 -10.68
C LYS A 117 10.69 0.47 -11.19
N TYR A 118 9.62 0.15 -10.46
CA TYR A 118 8.26 0.60 -10.75
C TYR A 118 7.81 1.59 -9.69
N THR A 119 7.25 2.71 -10.12
CA THR A 119 6.78 3.78 -9.22
C THR A 119 5.44 4.33 -9.68
N GLY A 120 4.63 4.78 -8.72
CA GLY A 120 3.35 5.43 -8.96
C GLY A 120 2.91 6.19 -7.72
N SER A 121 1.78 6.88 -7.83
CA SER A 121 1.20 7.69 -6.76
C SER A 121 -0.25 7.30 -6.56
N PHE A 122 -0.69 7.27 -5.31
CA PHE A 122 -2.10 7.04 -4.97
C PHE A 122 -2.62 8.20 -4.10
N PRO A 123 -3.84 8.69 -4.33
CA PRO A 123 -4.41 9.77 -3.54
C PRO A 123 -4.83 9.27 -2.16
N VAL A 124 -4.63 10.12 -1.15
CA VAL A 124 -5.19 9.97 0.19
C VAL A 124 -5.74 11.33 0.59
N SER A 125 -6.94 11.38 1.16
CA SER A 125 -7.54 12.61 1.66
C SER A 125 -8.11 12.44 3.06
N ILE A 126 -8.15 13.55 3.79
CA ILE A 126 -8.75 13.68 5.11
C ILE A 126 -9.85 14.73 5.02
N SER A 127 -11.04 14.38 5.52
CA SER A 127 -12.16 15.29 5.68
C SER A 127 -12.45 15.48 7.17
N TYR A 128 -12.39 16.73 7.64
CA TYR A 128 -12.78 17.09 9.01
C TYR A 128 -14.30 17.28 9.06
N ASN A 129 -14.93 16.70 10.08
CA ASN A 129 -16.38 16.71 10.29
C ASN A 129 -16.75 17.59 11.49
#